data_AF-B0W8U7-F1
#
_entry.id   AF-B0W8U7-F1
#
_cell.length_a   1.000
_cell.length_b   1.000
_cell.length_c   1.000
_cell.angle_alpha   90.00
_cell.angle_beta   90.00
_cell.angle_gamma   90.00
#
_symmetry.space_group_name_H-M   'P 1'
#
loop_
_entity.id
_entity.type
_entity.pdbx_description
1 polymer ?
#
loop_
_entity_poly.entity_id
_entity_poly.type
_entity_poly.pdbx_seq_one_letter_code
_entity_poly.pdbx_strand_id
1 'polypeptide(L)'
;MLSVSRKMVDTVSRQVLHSRALLLVGGSRAGLVKRRSFASEKKFSIQDEIIDGRPLYLDAQATTSMLPNCALQLLHKVRLQSSGCSRLEVFTVNNEIGVKQPIADIGKLCKSKKVFFHTDAAQAVGKVPIDVNKMNIDLMSISGHKLYGPKGVGALYVRRRPRVRVEAIQSGGGQERGIRSGTVPTPLAVGLGAACEIASREMEYDHKWMEFLSKRLMDKIFAALPQVIRNGDPVHSYPGCINLSFAYVEGESLLMALKDVALSSGSACTSASLEPSYVLRAIGADEDLAHSSIRFGIGRFTTIEEVDYTADKCIKHVTRLREMSPLWEMVQEGIDIKTIQWSQH
;
A
#
# COMPACT_ATOMS: atom_id res chain seq x y z
N MET A 1 8.72 12.28 -37.14
CA MET A 1 9.38 11.31 -38.02
C MET A 1 10.33 10.45 -37.19
N LEU A 2 10.07 9.15 -37.11
CA LEU A 2 11.07 8.07 -37.12
C LEU A 2 10.28 6.75 -37.08
N SER A 3 10.18 6.13 -38.26
CA SER A 3 9.71 4.76 -38.45
C SER A 3 10.88 3.82 -38.19
N VAL A 4 10.74 2.91 -37.23
CA VAL A 4 11.62 1.74 -37.13
C VAL A 4 10.75 0.50 -36.98
N SER A 5 10.77 -0.29 -38.06
CA SER A 5 10.57 -1.73 -38.23
C SER A 5 9.56 -2.48 -37.34
N ARG A 6 8.49 -2.94 -38.01
CA ARG A 6 7.63 -4.05 -37.57
C ARG A 6 8.40 -5.37 -37.69
N LYS A 7 8.63 -6.09 -36.57
CA LYS A 7 8.45 -7.55 -36.39
C LYS A 7 9.11 -8.02 -35.08
N MET A 8 8.50 -9.02 -34.46
CA MET A 8 8.80 -9.72 -33.19
C MET A 8 8.18 -9.15 -31.91
N VAL A 9 7.86 -10.08 -31.00
CA VAL A 9 7.23 -9.97 -29.67
C VAL A 9 5.71 -10.14 -29.66
N ASP A 10 5.30 -11.41 -29.61
CA ASP A 10 3.95 -11.86 -29.26
C ASP A 10 3.92 -12.41 -27.83
N THR A 11 2.81 -12.05 -27.15
CA THR A 11 2.23 -12.61 -25.92
C THR A 11 2.71 -12.01 -24.58
N VAL A 12 1.73 -11.48 -23.83
CA VAL A 12 1.73 -10.76 -22.53
C VAL A 12 2.13 -9.27 -22.50
N SER A 13 2.79 -8.72 -23.53
CA SER A 13 3.16 -7.28 -23.54
C SER A 13 2.14 -6.33 -24.20
N ARG A 14 1.09 -6.84 -24.86
CA ARG A 14 0.21 -5.99 -25.69
C ARG A 14 -0.80 -5.15 -24.93
N GLN A 15 -1.35 -5.54 -23.79
CA GLN A 15 -2.38 -4.72 -23.15
C GLN A 15 -1.83 -3.54 -22.36
N VAL A 16 -0.72 -3.69 -21.62
CA VAL A 16 -0.08 -2.57 -20.91
C VAL A 16 0.68 -1.62 -21.87
N LEU A 17 1.26 -2.13 -22.97
CA LEU A 17 1.92 -1.27 -23.97
C LEU A 17 0.97 -0.67 -25.02
N HIS A 18 -0.17 -1.31 -25.37
CA HIS A 18 -1.17 -0.68 -26.26
C HIS A 18 -2.10 0.28 -25.53
N SER A 19 -2.26 0.14 -24.21
CA SER A 19 -2.88 1.16 -23.37
C SER A 19 -1.81 2.02 -22.71
N ARG A 20 -1.28 2.98 -23.49
CA ARG A 20 -0.18 3.88 -23.14
C ARG A 20 -0.37 4.53 -21.76
N ALA A 21 0.40 4.08 -20.77
CA ALA A 21 0.54 4.70 -19.46
C ALA A 21 1.36 6.01 -19.57
N LEU A 22 1.00 7.04 -18.82
CA LEU A 22 1.65 8.38 -18.80
C LEU A 22 2.76 8.42 -17.74
N LEU A 23 3.93 8.97 -18.00
CA LEU A 23 5.06 8.95 -17.03
C LEU A 23 4.98 10.08 -15.99
N LEU A 24 5.04 9.76 -14.69
CA LEU A 24 5.07 10.72 -13.57
C LEU A 24 6.49 10.83 -13.00
N VAL A 25 7.01 12.05 -12.79
CA VAL A 25 8.34 12.27 -12.20
C VAL A 25 8.24 13.28 -11.08
N GLY A 26 8.76 12.90 -9.90
CA GLY A 26 8.82 13.76 -8.72
C GLY A 26 9.92 14.79 -8.86
N GLY A 27 9.56 16.06 -8.98
CA GLY A 27 10.50 17.18 -8.91
C GLY A 27 10.40 17.86 -7.55
N SER A 28 11.48 17.85 -6.78
CA SER A 28 11.66 18.74 -5.64
C SER A 28 11.94 20.15 -6.16
N ARG A 29 10.99 21.08 -6.02
CA ARG A 29 11.27 22.52 -6.13
C ARG A 29 11.08 23.16 -4.76
N ALA A 30 12.20 23.57 -4.17
CA ALA A 30 12.23 24.55 -3.10
C ALA A 30 11.78 25.90 -3.68
N GLY A 31 10.66 26.40 -3.20
CA GLY A 31 10.16 27.74 -3.49
C GLY A 31 9.31 28.18 -2.30
N LEU A 32 9.66 29.32 -1.70
CA LEU A 32 8.96 29.89 -0.55
C LEU A 32 7.46 30.09 -0.86
N VAL A 33 6.61 29.24 -0.30
CA VAL A 33 5.17 29.46 -0.24
C VAL A 33 4.87 30.19 1.06
N LYS A 34 4.27 31.38 0.94
CA LYS A 34 3.78 32.18 2.07
C LYS A 34 2.89 31.32 2.98
N ARG A 35 3.27 31.21 4.26
CA ARG A 35 2.48 30.58 5.32
C ARG A 35 1.09 31.23 5.40
N ARG A 36 0.04 30.47 5.09
CA ARG A 36 -1.31 30.73 5.60
C ARG A 36 -1.48 29.89 6.87
N SER A 37 -1.70 30.56 7.98
CA SER A 37 -2.06 29.95 9.26
C SER A 37 -3.42 29.26 9.12
N PHE A 38 -3.45 27.93 9.22
CA PHE A 38 -4.69 27.20 9.52
C PHE A 38 -4.65 26.82 10.99
N ALA A 39 -5.18 27.69 11.83
CA ALA A 39 -5.57 27.36 13.19
C ALA A 39 -7.07 27.02 13.18
N SER A 40 -7.40 25.75 13.26
CA SER A 40 -8.64 25.26 13.89
C SER A 40 -8.58 23.73 13.98
N GLU A 41 -8.58 23.23 15.22
CA GLU A 41 -8.71 21.82 15.59
C GLU A 41 -10.12 21.33 15.29
N LYS A 42 -10.37 20.86 14.06
CA LYS A 42 -11.50 19.98 13.78
C LYS A 42 -11.00 18.69 13.13
N LYS A 43 -11.13 17.59 13.86
CA LYS A 43 -10.97 16.22 13.34
C LYS A 43 -11.94 16.05 12.17
N PHE A 44 -11.41 15.83 10.97
CA PHE A 44 -12.22 15.53 9.79
C PHE A 44 -12.81 14.12 9.92
N SER A 45 -14.08 14.02 10.31
CA SER A 45 -14.88 12.79 10.23
C SER A 45 -15.85 12.93 9.05
N ILE A 46 -15.66 12.13 8.00
CA ILE A 46 -16.52 12.11 6.80
C ILE A 46 -17.85 11.38 7.07
N GLN A 47 -18.05 10.80 8.25
CA GLN A 47 -19.21 9.95 8.52
C GLN A 47 -20.55 10.70 8.50
N ASP A 48 -20.57 12.02 8.71
CA ASP A 48 -21.81 12.77 8.94
C ASP A 48 -22.02 14.03 8.06
N GLU A 49 -21.16 14.30 7.05
CA GLU A 49 -21.33 15.49 6.20
C GLU A 49 -22.13 15.20 4.91
N ILE A 50 -23.38 15.68 4.87
CA ILE A 50 -24.11 15.92 3.62
C ILE A 50 -23.64 17.28 3.09
N ILE A 51 -22.75 17.28 2.08
CA ILE A 51 -22.28 18.52 1.43
C ILE A 51 -23.05 18.73 0.13
N ASP A 52 -23.90 19.74 0.11
CA ASP A 52 -24.68 20.11 -1.07
C ASP A 52 -23.75 20.70 -2.16
N GLY A 53 -23.82 20.15 -3.38
CA GLY A 53 -23.18 20.74 -4.58
C GLY A 53 -21.69 20.45 -4.84
N ARG A 54 -20.97 19.69 -4.02
CA ARG A 54 -19.62 19.19 -4.36
C ARG A 54 -19.64 17.68 -4.61
N PRO A 55 -18.91 17.18 -5.63
CA PRO A 55 -18.86 15.75 -5.85
C PRO A 55 -18.23 15.04 -4.64
N LEU A 56 -18.97 14.10 -4.07
CA LEU A 56 -18.53 13.28 -2.94
C LEU A 56 -17.36 12.42 -3.39
N TYR A 57 -16.21 12.64 -2.77
CA TYR A 57 -15.00 11.85 -2.96
C TYR A 57 -14.92 10.80 -1.86
N LEU A 58 -14.96 9.52 -2.24
CA LEU A 58 -14.73 8.41 -1.31
C LEU A 58 -13.28 7.98 -1.42
N ASP A 59 -12.47 8.50 -0.49
CA ASP A 59 -11.10 8.08 -0.27
C ASP A 59 -11.06 6.89 0.69
N ALA A 60 -11.03 5.67 0.14
CA ALA A 60 -10.75 4.48 0.95
C ALA A 60 -9.24 4.21 1.06
N GLN A 61 -8.37 5.11 0.57
CA GLN A 61 -6.91 5.00 0.67
C GLN A 61 -6.36 5.60 1.97
N ALA A 62 -6.91 6.72 2.45
CA ALA A 62 -6.36 7.40 3.63
C ALA A 62 -7.02 6.99 4.96
N THR A 63 -8.30 6.61 4.96
CA THR A 63 -9.11 6.50 6.20
C THR A 63 -9.70 5.11 6.44
N THR A 64 -9.54 4.14 5.54
CA THR A 64 -10.06 2.78 5.80
C THR A 64 -9.23 1.69 5.15
N SER A 65 -8.17 1.28 5.86
CA SER A 65 -7.51 0.01 5.57
C SER A 65 -8.46 -1.11 5.96
N MET A 66 -9.28 -1.58 5.03
CA MET A 66 -10.28 -2.63 5.28
C MET A 66 -9.82 -3.98 4.76
N LEU A 67 -10.24 -5.04 5.44
CA LEU A 67 -10.21 -6.39 4.89
C LEU A 67 -11.09 -6.46 3.62
N PRO A 68 -10.79 -7.35 2.65
CA PRO A 68 -11.46 -7.40 1.34
C PRO A 68 -13.00 -7.55 1.44
N ASN A 69 -13.45 -8.40 2.36
CA ASN A 69 -14.88 -8.64 2.60
C ASN A 69 -15.58 -7.41 3.18
N CYS A 70 -14.90 -6.69 4.08
CA CYS A 70 -15.40 -5.44 4.66
C CYS A 70 -15.50 -4.34 3.60
N ALA A 71 -14.49 -4.22 2.72
CA ALA A 71 -14.51 -3.24 1.64
C ALA A 71 -15.71 -3.43 0.70
N LEU A 72 -16.01 -4.67 0.29
CA LEU A 72 -17.18 -4.97 -0.56
C LEU A 72 -18.51 -4.70 0.17
N GLN A 73 -18.63 -5.13 1.42
CA GLN A 73 -19.84 -4.90 2.21
C GLN A 73 -20.09 -3.41 2.46
N LEU A 74 -19.02 -2.65 2.74
CA LEU A 74 -19.11 -1.22 2.95
C LEU A 74 -19.47 -0.51 1.64
N LEU A 75 -18.97 -0.93 0.49
CA LEU A 75 -19.38 -0.38 -0.82
C LEU A 75 -20.81 -0.75 -1.25
N HIS A 76 -21.36 -1.84 -0.72
CA HIS A 76 -22.78 -2.19 -0.86
C HIS A 76 -23.67 -1.38 0.09
N LYS A 77 -23.22 -1.16 1.35
CA LYS A 77 -23.95 -0.45 2.41
C LYS A 77 -23.88 1.08 2.27
N VAL A 78 -22.71 1.61 1.92
CA VAL A 78 -22.53 2.97 1.41
C VAL A 78 -23.29 2.96 0.10
N ARG A 79 -24.54 3.42 0.18
CA ARG A 79 -25.36 3.78 -0.97
C ARG A 79 -24.52 4.71 -1.85
N LEU A 80 -23.75 4.14 -2.79
CA LEU A 80 -23.38 4.80 -4.04
C LEU A 80 -24.65 5.11 -4.87
N GLN A 81 -25.86 4.91 -4.31
CA GLN A 81 -27.07 5.62 -4.66
C GLN A 81 -27.00 7.03 -4.08
N SER A 82 -26.51 8.00 -4.85
CA SER A 82 -26.97 9.39 -4.88
C SER A 82 -26.03 10.18 -5.78
N SER A 83 -26.60 11.11 -6.51
CA SER A 83 -26.12 12.06 -7.53
C SER A 83 -24.81 12.84 -7.27
N GLY A 84 -24.03 12.50 -6.24
CA GLY A 84 -22.83 13.23 -5.81
C GLY A 84 -21.50 12.49 -5.97
N CYS A 85 -21.43 11.15 -5.93
CA CYS A 85 -20.11 10.49 -5.95
C CYS A 85 -19.52 10.42 -7.37
N SER A 86 -18.46 11.19 -7.63
CA SER A 86 -17.83 11.25 -8.96
C SER A 86 -16.72 10.22 -9.15
N ARG A 87 -16.06 9.80 -8.05
CA ARG A 87 -14.89 8.91 -8.08
C ARG A 87 -14.77 8.08 -6.79
N LEU A 88 -14.37 6.83 -6.97
CA LEU A 88 -13.92 5.93 -5.90
C LEU A 88 -12.44 5.63 -6.09
N GLU A 89 -11.71 5.59 -4.97
CA GLU A 89 -10.27 5.37 -4.96
C GLU A 89 -9.88 4.32 -3.90
N VAL A 90 -9.20 3.24 -4.34
CA VAL A 90 -8.85 2.07 -3.50
C VAL A 90 -7.47 1.51 -3.88
N PHE A 91 -6.62 1.16 -2.91
CA PHE A 91 -5.35 0.46 -3.20
C PHE A 91 -5.60 -0.93 -3.80
N THR A 92 -4.81 -1.31 -4.81
CA THR A 92 -4.78 -2.72 -5.25
C THR A 92 -4.12 -3.62 -4.20
N VAL A 93 -3.00 -3.17 -3.63
CA VAL A 93 -2.28 -3.81 -2.53
C VAL A 93 -1.95 -2.72 -1.51
N ASN A 94 -2.36 -2.90 -0.26
CA ASN A 94 -2.02 -1.98 0.83
C ASN A 94 -0.51 -2.04 1.10
N ASN A 95 0.13 -0.87 1.23
CA ASN A 95 1.58 -0.75 1.39
C ASN A 95 2.09 -1.18 2.77
N GLU A 96 1.24 -1.29 3.78
CA GLU A 96 1.64 -1.56 5.16
C GLU A 96 1.33 -2.99 5.59
N ILE A 97 0.14 -3.51 5.28
CA ILE A 97 -0.31 -4.85 5.66
C ILE A 97 -0.38 -5.84 4.48
N GLY A 98 -0.04 -5.41 3.26
CA GLY A 98 0.02 -6.29 2.09
C GLY A 98 -1.33 -6.82 1.58
N VAL A 99 -2.45 -6.42 2.20
CA VAL A 99 -3.79 -6.88 1.81
C VAL A 99 -4.13 -6.48 0.38
N LYS A 100 -4.66 -7.45 -0.39
CA LYS A 100 -5.12 -7.31 -1.76
C LYS A 100 -6.62 -7.02 -1.77
N GLN A 101 -7.02 -5.90 -2.35
CA GLN A 101 -8.44 -5.57 -2.48
C GLN A 101 -9.09 -6.27 -3.69
N PRO A 102 -10.41 -6.53 -3.67
CA PRO A 102 -11.13 -7.21 -4.75
C PRO A 102 -11.43 -6.23 -5.91
N ILE A 103 -10.36 -5.76 -6.56
CA ILE A 103 -10.40 -4.68 -7.57
C ILE A 103 -11.36 -4.95 -8.73
N ALA A 104 -11.49 -6.20 -9.18
CA ALA A 104 -12.41 -6.55 -10.26
C ALA A 104 -13.89 -6.33 -9.88
N ASP A 105 -14.27 -6.67 -8.65
CA ASP A 105 -15.65 -6.53 -8.18
C ASP A 105 -15.96 -5.08 -7.83
N ILE A 106 -14.99 -4.36 -7.25
CA ILE A 106 -15.07 -2.90 -7.07
C ILE A 106 -15.25 -2.20 -8.41
N GLY A 107 -14.45 -2.57 -9.42
CA GLY A 107 -14.57 -1.99 -10.76
C GLY A 107 -15.91 -2.29 -11.44
N LYS A 108 -16.45 -3.51 -11.28
CA LYS A 108 -17.82 -3.84 -11.76
C LYS A 108 -18.87 -2.95 -11.09
N LEU A 109 -18.75 -2.76 -9.77
CA LEU A 109 -19.66 -1.92 -9.00
C LEU A 109 -19.59 -0.46 -9.46
N CYS A 110 -18.39 0.13 -9.55
CA CYS A 110 -18.18 1.49 -10.03
C CYS A 110 -18.76 1.69 -11.43
N LYS A 111 -18.49 0.74 -12.34
CA LYS A 111 -19.02 0.78 -13.70
C LYS A 111 -20.55 0.73 -13.74
N SER A 112 -21.18 -0.13 -12.93
CA SER A 112 -22.65 -0.22 -12.85
C SER A 112 -23.29 1.09 -12.37
N LYS A 113 -22.57 1.85 -11.54
CA LYS A 113 -23.02 3.12 -10.96
C LYS A 113 -22.49 4.36 -11.68
N LYS A 114 -21.74 4.18 -12.79
CA LYS A 114 -21.10 5.27 -13.57
C LYS A 114 -20.18 6.16 -12.72
N VAL A 115 -19.52 5.59 -11.72
CA VAL A 115 -18.52 6.25 -10.87
C VAL A 115 -17.14 5.95 -11.44
N PHE A 116 -16.25 6.95 -11.53
CA PHE A 116 -14.88 6.69 -11.98
C PHE A 116 -14.12 5.87 -10.93
N PHE A 117 -13.42 4.84 -11.37
CA PHE A 117 -12.62 4.01 -10.49
C PHE A 117 -11.12 4.27 -10.65
N HIS A 118 -10.51 4.85 -9.62
CA HIS A 118 -9.07 4.93 -9.49
C HIS A 118 -8.55 3.82 -8.56
N THR A 119 -7.41 3.22 -8.91
CA THR A 119 -6.68 2.37 -7.98
C THR A 119 -5.20 2.74 -7.91
N ASP A 120 -4.67 2.83 -6.69
CA ASP A 120 -3.22 2.88 -6.51
C ASP A 120 -2.65 1.45 -6.55
N ALA A 121 -1.90 1.18 -7.61
CA ALA A 121 -1.27 -0.10 -7.87
C ALA A 121 0.26 -0.05 -7.68
N ALA A 122 0.82 0.97 -7.02
CA ALA A 122 2.25 1.11 -6.80
C ALA A 122 2.88 -0.12 -6.11
N GLN A 123 2.15 -0.77 -5.20
CA GLN A 123 2.60 -2.01 -4.55
C GLN A 123 2.13 -3.29 -5.24
N ALA A 124 1.42 -3.20 -6.36
CA ALA A 124 0.77 -4.32 -7.02
C ALA A 124 1.31 -4.62 -8.43
N VAL A 125 1.60 -3.58 -9.24
CA VAL A 125 2.16 -3.77 -10.59
C VAL A 125 3.46 -4.57 -10.50
N GLY A 126 3.63 -5.55 -11.38
CA GLY A 126 4.80 -6.43 -11.42
C GLY A 126 4.81 -7.55 -10.37
N LYS A 127 3.84 -7.58 -9.45
CA LYS A 127 3.78 -8.52 -8.31
C LYS A 127 2.53 -9.38 -8.30
N VAL A 128 1.41 -8.81 -8.77
CA VAL A 128 0.15 -9.51 -8.96
C VAL A 128 -0.40 -9.26 -10.37
N PRO A 129 -1.17 -10.20 -10.94
CA PRO A 129 -1.78 -10.00 -12.24
C PRO A 129 -2.74 -8.79 -12.23
N ILE A 130 -2.56 -7.87 -13.17
CA ILE A 130 -3.41 -6.70 -13.35
C ILE A 130 -3.85 -6.62 -14.81
N ASP A 131 -5.16 -6.54 -15.02
CA ASP A 131 -5.76 -6.32 -16.33
C ASP A 131 -6.79 -5.20 -16.19
N VAL A 132 -6.42 -4.01 -16.66
CA VAL A 132 -7.25 -2.80 -16.54
C VAL A 132 -8.61 -2.98 -17.21
N ASN A 133 -8.75 -3.82 -18.24
CA ASN A 133 -10.02 -4.03 -18.93
C ASN A 133 -10.90 -5.01 -18.16
N LYS A 134 -10.38 -6.17 -17.78
CA LYS A 134 -11.11 -7.16 -16.99
C LYS A 134 -11.54 -6.60 -15.63
N MET A 135 -10.71 -5.74 -15.04
CA MET A 135 -10.96 -5.13 -13.74
C MET A 135 -11.76 -3.82 -13.80
N ASN A 136 -12.14 -3.34 -14.99
CA ASN A 136 -12.87 -2.06 -15.18
C ASN A 136 -12.20 -0.85 -14.50
N ILE A 137 -10.86 -0.78 -14.51
CA ILE A 137 -10.10 0.31 -13.88
C ILE A 137 -10.09 1.55 -14.78
N ASP A 138 -10.48 2.72 -14.29
CA ASP A 138 -10.50 3.97 -15.08
C ASP A 138 -9.19 4.74 -14.99
N LEU A 139 -8.61 4.79 -13.79
CA LEU A 139 -7.32 5.37 -13.52
C LEU A 139 -6.47 4.42 -12.66
N MET A 140 -5.16 4.37 -12.91
CA MET A 140 -4.25 3.54 -12.09
C MET A 140 -2.90 4.20 -11.89
N SER A 141 -2.47 4.32 -10.63
CA SER A 141 -1.14 4.83 -10.26
C SER A 141 -0.10 3.71 -10.26
N ILE A 142 1.08 4.00 -10.78
CA ILE A 142 2.22 3.08 -10.90
C ILE A 142 3.49 3.80 -10.41
N SER A 143 4.37 3.09 -9.71
CA SER A 143 5.65 3.64 -9.25
C SER A 143 6.81 2.74 -9.65
N GLY A 144 7.87 3.29 -10.25
CA GLY A 144 9.00 2.52 -10.78
C GLY A 144 9.84 1.85 -9.69
N HIS A 145 10.21 2.60 -8.65
CA HIS A 145 11.07 2.09 -7.58
C HIS A 145 10.43 1.03 -6.67
N LYS A 146 9.13 0.76 -6.82
CA LYS A 146 8.45 -0.37 -6.15
C LYS A 146 8.49 -1.66 -6.98
N LEU A 147 9.09 -1.59 -8.16
CA LEU A 147 9.17 -2.64 -9.18
C LEU A 147 10.62 -2.82 -9.64
N TYR A 148 11.59 -2.50 -8.77
CA TYR A 148 13.03 -2.50 -9.07
C TYR A 148 13.48 -1.53 -10.19
N GLY A 149 12.61 -0.60 -10.59
CA GLY A 149 12.97 0.52 -11.47
C GLY A 149 13.59 1.70 -10.71
N PRO A 150 13.94 2.79 -11.41
CA PRO A 150 14.57 3.94 -10.77
C PRO A 150 13.59 4.74 -9.89
N LYS A 151 14.13 5.40 -8.86
CA LYS A 151 13.39 6.40 -8.07
C LYS A 151 13.10 7.64 -8.91
N GLY A 152 12.06 8.38 -8.52
CA GLY A 152 11.67 9.61 -9.21
C GLY A 152 10.90 9.39 -10.51
N VAL A 153 10.46 8.17 -10.82
CA VAL A 153 9.58 7.88 -11.96
C VAL A 153 8.43 6.97 -11.58
N GLY A 154 7.29 7.16 -12.24
CA GLY A 154 6.07 6.38 -12.12
C GLY A 154 5.23 6.54 -13.36
N ALA A 155 3.99 6.07 -13.31
CA ALA A 155 3.03 6.31 -14.38
C ALA A 155 1.59 6.42 -13.89
N LEU A 156 0.75 7.14 -14.64
CA LEU A 156 -0.70 7.16 -14.50
C LEU A 156 -1.33 6.54 -15.74
N TYR A 157 -2.03 5.44 -15.57
CA TYR A 157 -2.93 4.95 -16.61
C TYR A 157 -4.22 5.77 -16.58
N VAL A 158 -4.68 6.22 -17.75
CA VAL A 158 -5.97 6.89 -17.94
C VAL A 158 -6.72 6.18 -19.05
N ARG A 159 -7.89 5.62 -18.73
CA ARG A 159 -8.69 4.86 -19.69
C ARG A 159 -9.16 5.75 -20.84
N ARG A 160 -8.97 5.25 -22.07
CA ARG A 160 -9.40 5.94 -23.31
C ARG A 160 -10.83 5.59 -23.73
N ARG A 161 -11.29 4.37 -23.45
CA ARG A 161 -12.63 3.87 -23.81
C ARG A 161 -13.22 3.01 -22.68
N PRO A 162 -14.40 3.37 -22.14
CA PRO A 162 -15.03 4.69 -22.22
C PRO A 162 -14.06 5.82 -21.83
N ARG A 163 -14.27 7.02 -22.39
CA ARG A 163 -13.29 8.12 -22.27
C ARG A 163 -13.32 8.71 -20.87
N VAL A 164 -12.21 8.60 -20.15
CA VAL A 164 -11.95 9.33 -18.90
C VAL A 164 -11.24 10.63 -19.23
N ARG A 165 -11.62 11.72 -18.58
CA ARG A 165 -10.96 13.03 -18.68
C ARG A 165 -10.46 13.43 -17.31
N VAL A 166 -9.24 13.96 -17.26
CA VAL A 166 -8.61 14.50 -16.06
C VAL A 166 -8.17 15.92 -16.35
N GLU A 167 -8.30 16.79 -15.36
CA GLU A 167 -7.72 18.13 -15.42
C GLU A 167 -6.23 18.04 -15.07
N ALA A 168 -5.39 18.75 -15.83
CA ALA A 168 -3.96 18.73 -15.60
C ALA A 168 -3.60 19.58 -14.39
N ILE A 169 -2.97 18.97 -13.39
CA ILE A 169 -2.45 19.69 -12.21
C ILE A 169 -1.14 20.44 -12.51
N GLN A 170 -0.42 20.04 -13.57
CA GLN A 170 0.87 20.60 -13.95
C GLN A 170 0.76 21.34 -15.28
N SER A 171 0.70 22.67 -15.19
CA SER A 171 0.67 23.59 -16.33
C SER A 171 1.99 23.62 -17.11
N GLY A 172 1.93 23.95 -18.40
CA GLY A 172 3.09 24.06 -19.29
C GLY A 172 2.73 23.77 -20.76
N GLY A 173 3.71 23.31 -21.54
CA GLY A 173 3.61 23.17 -23.00
C GLY A 173 2.75 21.99 -23.51
N GLY A 174 1.93 21.37 -22.67
CA GLY A 174 0.98 20.35 -23.10
C GLY A 174 1.60 18.98 -23.45
N GLN A 175 2.78 18.67 -22.91
CA GLN A 175 3.35 17.31 -22.99
C GLN A 175 2.40 16.26 -22.42
N GLU A 176 2.65 14.98 -22.73
CA GLU A 176 1.80 13.87 -22.25
C GLU A 176 0.31 14.10 -22.56
N ARG A 177 0.03 14.61 -23.77
CA ARG A 177 -1.31 14.92 -24.30
C ARG A 177 -2.08 15.97 -23.49
N GLY A 178 -1.36 16.92 -22.91
CA GLY A 178 -1.94 18.01 -22.13
C GLY A 178 -2.28 17.63 -20.68
N ILE A 179 -1.96 16.41 -20.24
CA ILE A 179 -2.32 15.92 -18.88
C ILE A 179 -1.16 16.15 -17.89
N ARG A 180 0.08 16.11 -18.36
CA ARG A 180 1.27 16.35 -17.53
C ARG A 180 2.33 17.08 -18.34
N SER A 181 2.45 18.39 -18.11
CA SER A 181 3.47 19.19 -18.77
C SER A 181 4.87 18.94 -18.22
N GLY A 182 5.89 19.32 -18.99
CA GLY A 182 7.30 19.18 -18.64
C GLY A 182 8.00 18.06 -19.42
N THR A 183 9.32 18.21 -19.58
CA THR A 183 10.15 17.26 -20.33
C THR A 183 10.04 15.85 -19.74
N VAL A 184 9.84 14.86 -20.62
CA VAL A 184 9.88 13.44 -20.23
C VAL A 184 11.34 13.07 -19.97
N PRO A 185 11.71 12.63 -18.76
CA PRO A 185 13.09 12.21 -18.49
C PRO A 185 13.32 10.83 -19.09
N THR A 186 13.79 10.82 -20.33
CA THR A 186 13.97 9.62 -21.15
C THR A 186 14.68 8.46 -20.42
N PRO A 187 15.81 8.66 -19.71
CA PRO A 187 16.49 7.55 -19.02
C PRO A 187 15.62 6.89 -17.95
N LEU A 188 14.85 7.69 -17.20
CA LEU A 188 13.94 7.18 -16.17
C LEU A 188 12.74 6.45 -16.81
N ALA A 189 12.22 6.97 -17.92
CA ALA A 189 11.15 6.33 -18.68
C ALA A 189 11.58 4.96 -19.22
N VAL A 190 12.79 4.88 -19.78
CA VAL A 190 13.42 3.63 -20.24
C VAL A 190 13.58 2.66 -19.06
N GLY A 191 14.09 3.12 -17.92
CA GLY A 191 14.24 2.30 -16.72
C GLY A 191 12.91 1.76 -16.19
N LEU A 192 11.84 2.56 -16.19
CA LEU A 192 10.50 2.08 -15.83
C LEU A 192 9.99 1.03 -16.82
N GLY A 193 10.16 1.27 -18.13
CA GLY A 193 9.76 0.33 -19.18
C GLY A 193 10.46 -1.03 -19.03
N ALA A 194 11.78 -1.02 -18.84
CA ALA A 194 12.58 -2.21 -18.64
C ALA A 194 12.17 -2.97 -17.37
N ALA A 195 11.93 -2.26 -16.26
CA ALA A 195 11.46 -2.85 -15.02
C ALA A 195 10.11 -3.57 -15.20
N CYS A 196 9.14 -2.91 -15.85
CA CYS A 196 7.84 -3.50 -16.18
C CYS A 196 7.97 -4.75 -17.07
N GLU A 197 8.87 -4.70 -18.05
CA GLU A 197 9.12 -5.82 -18.96
C GLU A 197 9.69 -7.03 -18.20
N ILE A 198 10.73 -6.83 -17.39
CA ILE A 198 11.34 -7.89 -16.57
C ILE A 198 10.31 -8.48 -15.61
N ALA A 199 9.58 -7.63 -14.88
CA ALA A 199 8.56 -8.12 -13.97
C ALA A 199 7.46 -8.90 -14.68
N SER A 200 7.07 -8.54 -15.92
CA SER A 200 6.07 -9.33 -16.65
C SER A 200 6.51 -10.77 -16.94
N ARG A 201 7.83 -11.01 -17.08
CA ARG A 201 8.39 -12.35 -17.33
C ARG A 201 8.63 -13.12 -16.05
N GLU A 202 9.05 -12.42 -14.99
CA GLU A 202 9.49 -13.03 -13.74
C GLU A 202 8.41 -13.08 -12.65
N MET A 203 7.26 -12.42 -12.85
CA MET A 203 6.20 -12.28 -11.83
C MET A 203 5.81 -13.59 -11.17
N GLU A 204 5.60 -14.65 -11.95
CA GLU A 204 5.18 -15.95 -11.40
C GLU A 204 6.28 -16.60 -10.55
N TYR A 205 7.53 -16.53 -11.02
CA TYR A 205 8.69 -17.05 -10.29
C TYR A 205 8.89 -16.27 -8.98
N ASP A 206 8.93 -14.94 -9.07
CA ASP A 206 9.08 -14.03 -7.94
C ASP A 206 7.97 -14.27 -6.90
N HIS A 207 6.72 -14.46 -7.35
CA HIS A 207 5.59 -14.70 -6.46
C HIS A 207 5.76 -15.99 -5.66
N LYS A 208 6.12 -17.10 -6.33
CA LYS A 208 6.38 -18.40 -5.66
C LYS A 208 7.56 -18.31 -4.70
N TRP A 209 8.60 -17.58 -5.08
CA TRP A 209 9.76 -17.37 -4.22
C TRP A 209 9.39 -16.60 -2.94
N MET A 210 8.65 -15.50 -3.08
CA MET A 210 8.17 -14.70 -1.95
C MET A 210 7.18 -15.46 -1.08
N GLU A 211 6.31 -16.28 -1.66
CA GLU A 211 5.40 -17.18 -0.91
C GLU A 211 6.18 -18.18 -0.06
N PHE A 212 7.19 -18.84 -0.63
CA PHE A 212 8.07 -19.75 0.11
C PHE A 212 8.79 -19.06 1.27
N LEU A 213 9.42 -17.91 1.01
CA LEU A 213 10.18 -17.16 2.02
C LEU A 213 9.28 -16.58 3.11
N SER A 214 8.12 -16.03 2.73
CA SER A 214 7.15 -15.47 3.68
C SER A 214 6.59 -16.54 4.61
N LYS A 215 6.25 -17.71 4.07
CA LYS A 215 5.82 -18.87 4.85
C LYS A 215 6.90 -19.31 5.83
N ARG A 216 8.16 -19.44 5.36
CA ARG A 216 9.30 -19.80 6.21
C ARG A 216 9.49 -18.82 7.38
N LEU A 217 9.44 -17.52 7.10
CA LEU A 217 9.57 -16.48 8.13
C LEU A 217 8.45 -16.58 9.17
N MET A 218 7.20 -16.66 8.72
CA MET A 218 6.02 -16.71 9.59
C MET A 218 5.97 -18.00 10.41
N ASP A 219 6.18 -19.16 9.80
CA ASP A 219 6.15 -20.46 10.50
C ASP A 219 7.17 -20.50 11.64
N LYS A 220 8.38 -20.02 11.39
CA LYS A 220 9.47 -19.99 12.37
C LYS A 220 9.15 -19.05 13.54
N ILE A 221 8.61 -17.86 13.25
CA ILE A 221 8.19 -16.88 14.27
C ILE A 221 7.01 -17.42 15.10
N PHE A 222 5.95 -17.91 14.45
CA PHE A 222 4.75 -18.39 15.14
C PHE A 222 4.99 -19.67 15.95
N ALA A 223 5.91 -20.54 15.53
CA ALA A 223 6.27 -21.72 16.30
C ALA A 223 7.02 -21.38 17.60
N ALA A 224 7.81 -20.30 17.59
CA ALA A 224 8.68 -19.95 18.71
C ALA A 224 8.07 -18.91 19.67
N LEU A 225 7.22 -18.01 19.16
CA LEU A 225 6.69 -16.89 19.93
C LEU A 225 5.16 -16.98 20.10
N PRO A 226 4.64 -17.05 21.33
CA PRO A 226 3.22 -16.89 21.58
C PRO A 226 2.80 -15.43 21.37
N GLN A 227 1.50 -15.18 21.25
CA GLN A 227 0.92 -13.82 21.22
C GLN A 227 1.53 -12.93 20.12
N VAL A 228 1.71 -13.49 18.93
CA VAL A 228 2.08 -12.77 17.70
C VAL A 228 0.89 -12.80 16.75
N ILE A 229 0.49 -11.63 16.25
CA ILE A 229 -0.70 -11.45 15.43
C ILE A 229 -0.27 -11.01 14.04
N ARG A 230 -0.77 -11.68 13.00
CA ARG A 230 -0.64 -11.20 11.63
C ARG A 230 -1.68 -10.13 11.35
N ASN A 231 -1.23 -8.96 10.93
CA ASN A 231 -2.10 -7.88 10.49
C ASN A 231 -2.47 -8.06 9.02
N GLY A 232 -3.77 -8.15 8.73
CA GLY A 232 -4.31 -8.34 7.38
C GLY A 232 -4.74 -9.77 7.08
N ASP A 233 -5.48 -9.93 5.97
CA ASP A 233 -6.04 -11.21 5.54
C ASP A 233 -4.95 -12.20 5.09
N PRO A 234 -4.87 -13.41 5.66
CA PRO A 234 -3.84 -14.39 5.31
C PRO A 234 -3.99 -14.99 3.90
N VAL A 235 -5.22 -15.00 3.36
CA VAL A 235 -5.55 -15.55 2.04
C VAL A 235 -5.46 -14.47 0.97
N HIS A 236 -5.98 -13.28 1.27
CA HIS A 236 -6.06 -12.17 0.31
C HIS A 236 -4.97 -11.13 0.57
N SER A 237 -3.72 -11.54 0.50
CA SER A 237 -2.56 -10.66 0.66
C SER A 237 -1.44 -10.96 -0.33
N TYR A 238 -0.52 -10.02 -0.47
CA TYR A 238 0.70 -10.18 -1.22
C TYR A 238 1.81 -10.72 -0.30
N PRO A 239 2.44 -11.86 -0.63
CA PRO A 239 3.37 -12.55 0.28
C PRO A 239 4.64 -11.75 0.58
N GLY A 240 5.06 -10.84 -0.31
CA GLY A 240 6.25 -10.02 -0.08
C GLY A 240 6.08 -8.87 0.91
N CYS A 241 4.90 -8.71 1.53
CA CYS A 241 4.64 -7.70 2.55
C CYS A 241 3.93 -8.36 3.75
N ILE A 242 4.67 -8.58 4.83
CA ILE A 242 4.17 -9.22 6.05
C ILE A 242 4.18 -8.19 7.16
N ASN A 243 3.07 -8.07 7.88
CA ASN A 243 2.98 -7.17 9.04
C ASN A 243 2.56 -7.99 10.25
N LEU A 244 3.41 -7.99 11.29
CA LEU A 244 3.19 -8.75 12.52
C LEU A 244 3.21 -7.81 13.72
N SER A 245 2.21 -7.93 14.60
CA SER A 245 2.21 -7.30 15.92
C SER A 245 2.70 -8.29 16.97
N PHE A 246 3.65 -7.84 17.80
CA PHE A 246 4.24 -8.63 18.88
C PHE A 246 3.72 -8.11 20.22
N ALA A 247 2.70 -8.77 20.78
CA ALA A 247 2.12 -8.30 22.03
C ALA A 247 3.17 -8.20 23.16
N TYR A 248 2.98 -7.20 24.02
CA TYR A 248 3.80 -6.92 25.21
C TYR A 248 5.24 -6.47 24.92
N VAL A 249 5.51 -6.07 23.68
CA VAL A 249 6.79 -5.51 23.23
C VAL A 249 6.55 -4.17 22.58
N GLU A 250 7.35 -3.16 22.89
CA GLU A 250 7.31 -1.88 22.18
C GLU A 250 8.00 -2.00 20.80
N GLY A 251 7.33 -1.55 19.73
CA GLY A 251 7.83 -1.72 18.37
C GLY A 251 9.12 -0.96 18.07
N GLU A 252 9.31 0.24 18.64
CA GLU A 252 10.56 1.01 18.47
C GLU A 252 11.75 0.29 19.11
N SER A 253 11.56 -0.20 20.34
CA SER A 253 12.54 -1.03 21.04
C SER A 253 12.91 -2.29 20.24
N LEU A 254 11.93 -2.94 19.62
CA LEU A 254 12.17 -4.09 18.75
C LEU A 254 12.92 -3.71 17.46
N LEU A 255 12.57 -2.58 16.83
CA LEU A 255 13.27 -2.08 15.63
C LEU A 255 14.72 -1.71 15.95
N MET A 256 14.98 -1.07 17.09
CA MET A 256 16.33 -0.78 17.58
C MET A 256 17.13 -2.05 17.89
N ALA A 257 16.47 -3.07 18.44
CA ALA A 257 17.09 -4.36 18.70
C ALA A 257 17.45 -5.09 17.38
N LEU A 258 16.63 -4.93 16.34
CA LEU A 258 16.83 -5.46 14.99
C LEU A 258 17.67 -4.54 14.09
N LYS A 259 18.62 -3.77 14.65
CA LYS A 259 19.47 -2.82 13.91
C LYS A 259 20.23 -3.39 12.70
N ASP A 260 20.48 -4.70 12.69
CA ASP A 260 21.19 -5.39 11.61
C ASP A 260 20.25 -5.75 10.43
N VAL A 261 18.94 -5.47 10.55
CA VAL A 261 17.91 -5.76 9.54
C VAL A 261 17.13 -4.49 9.22
N ALA A 262 17.12 -4.09 7.95
CA ALA A 262 16.38 -2.90 7.50
C ALA A 262 14.87 -3.19 7.42
N LEU A 263 14.13 -2.79 8.46
CA LEU A 263 12.69 -2.96 8.59
C LEU A 263 11.98 -1.61 8.75
N SER A 264 10.66 -1.65 8.83
CA SER A 264 9.84 -0.47 9.12
C SER A 264 8.72 -0.81 10.10
N SER A 265 8.46 0.08 11.06
CA SER A 265 7.25 0.08 11.87
C SER A 265 6.11 0.80 11.13
N GLY A 266 4.86 0.51 11.51
CA GLY A 266 3.65 1.15 10.94
C GLY A 266 3.49 2.64 11.26
N SER A 267 4.33 3.19 12.16
CA SER A 267 4.48 4.64 12.33
C SER A 267 5.08 5.21 11.05
N ALA A 268 4.27 6.00 10.33
CA ALA A 268 4.66 6.61 9.07
C ALA A 268 6.07 7.21 9.16
N CYS A 269 6.87 7.00 8.11
CA CYS A 269 8.23 7.54 7.95
C CYS A 269 8.29 9.08 7.83
N THR A 270 7.58 9.81 8.69
CA THR A 270 7.60 11.26 8.80
C THR A 270 7.72 11.62 10.28
N SER A 271 8.94 11.95 10.65
CA SER A 271 9.34 12.67 11.86
C SER A 271 8.29 13.68 12.34
N ALA A 272 7.61 13.40 13.46
CA ALA A 272 7.25 14.35 14.53
C ALA A 272 6.24 13.81 15.56
N SER A 273 5.46 12.76 15.26
CA SER A 273 4.45 12.26 16.20
C SER A 273 4.54 10.73 16.39
N LEU A 274 4.53 10.33 17.66
CA LEU A 274 4.52 8.94 18.12
C LEU A 274 3.11 8.34 17.96
N GLU A 275 2.45 8.57 16.82
CA GLU A 275 1.07 8.13 16.63
C GLU A 275 1.01 6.70 16.07
N PRO A 276 0.08 5.87 16.57
CA PRO A 276 -0.11 4.51 16.07
C PRO A 276 -0.56 4.56 14.61
N SER A 277 -0.18 3.51 13.87
CA SER A 277 -0.58 3.33 12.48
C SER A 277 -2.09 3.52 12.31
N TYR A 278 -2.47 4.46 11.44
CA TYR A 278 -3.87 4.65 11.07
C TYR A 278 -4.43 3.44 10.29
N VAL A 279 -3.56 2.67 9.62
CA VAL A 279 -3.93 1.42 8.93
C VAL A 279 -4.34 0.37 9.96
N LEU A 280 -3.53 0.18 11.00
CA LEU A 280 -3.80 -0.81 12.04
C LEU A 280 -5.01 -0.43 12.89
N ARG A 281 -5.15 0.86 13.22
CA ARG A 281 -6.37 1.37 13.87
C ARG A 281 -7.62 1.12 13.02
N ALA A 282 -7.54 1.29 11.70
CA ALA A 282 -8.68 1.08 10.80
C ALA A 282 -9.13 -0.38 10.68
N ILE A 283 -8.25 -1.36 10.90
CA ILE A 283 -8.63 -2.79 11.00
C ILE A 283 -9.08 -3.19 12.41
N GLY A 284 -9.13 -2.26 13.36
CA GLY A 284 -9.55 -2.50 14.74
C GLY A 284 -8.47 -3.11 15.62
N ALA A 285 -7.19 -2.92 15.30
CA ALA A 285 -6.12 -3.31 16.22
C ALA A 285 -6.16 -2.42 17.48
N ASP A 286 -6.02 -3.04 18.65
CA ASP A 286 -5.82 -2.33 19.92
C ASP A 286 -4.59 -1.41 19.80
N GLU A 287 -4.63 -0.24 20.47
CA GLU A 287 -3.60 0.81 20.32
C GLU A 287 -2.19 0.28 20.63
N ASP A 288 -2.05 -0.49 21.70
CA ASP A 288 -0.80 -1.15 22.10
C ASP A 288 -0.29 -2.14 21.03
N LEU A 289 -1.19 -2.83 20.34
CA LEU A 289 -0.85 -3.75 19.25
C LEU A 289 -0.42 -3.00 17.98
N ALA A 290 -0.94 -1.80 17.75
CA ALA A 290 -0.52 -0.96 16.64
C ALA A 290 0.91 -0.44 16.83
N HIS A 291 1.29 -0.08 18.07
CA HIS A 291 2.65 0.35 18.43
C HIS A 291 3.69 -0.77 18.41
N SER A 292 3.26 -2.03 18.50
CA SER A 292 4.13 -3.22 18.53
C SER A 292 4.25 -3.93 17.19
N SER A 293 3.92 -3.23 16.09
CA SER A 293 3.87 -3.80 14.75
C SER A 293 5.16 -3.57 13.95
N ILE A 294 5.60 -4.62 13.25
CA ILE A 294 6.75 -4.60 12.34
C ILE A 294 6.33 -5.10 10.97
N ARG A 295 6.70 -4.35 9.93
CA ARG A 295 6.54 -4.74 8.53
C ARG A 295 7.83 -5.31 7.96
N PHE A 296 7.78 -6.58 7.58
CA PHE A 296 8.82 -7.31 6.87
C PHE A 296 8.56 -7.25 5.37
N GLY A 297 9.53 -6.73 4.62
CA GLY A 297 9.51 -6.70 3.16
C GLY A 297 10.39 -7.78 2.59
N ILE A 298 9.82 -8.67 1.78
CA ILE A 298 10.55 -9.73 1.07
C ILE A 298 10.54 -9.39 -0.42
N GLY A 299 11.73 -9.42 -1.02
CA GLY A 299 11.96 -9.07 -2.41
C GLY A 299 12.59 -10.20 -3.22
N ARG A 300 12.90 -9.88 -4.47
CA ARG A 300 13.52 -10.78 -5.45
C ARG A 300 14.89 -11.29 -5.01
N PHE A 301 15.64 -10.43 -4.32
CA PHE A 301 17.01 -10.72 -3.90
C PHE A 301 17.10 -11.25 -2.47
N THR A 302 15.97 -11.36 -1.76
CA THR A 302 15.97 -11.93 -0.41
C THR A 302 16.30 -13.41 -0.48
N THR A 303 17.18 -13.85 0.42
CA THR A 303 17.70 -15.21 0.50
C THR A 303 17.09 -15.98 1.68
N ILE A 304 17.28 -17.30 1.68
CA ILE A 304 16.81 -18.16 2.79
C ILE A 304 17.56 -17.82 4.07
N GLU A 305 18.86 -17.57 3.95
CA GLU A 305 19.76 -17.25 5.05
C GLU A 305 19.38 -15.94 5.73
N GLU A 306 19.03 -14.90 4.95
CA GLU A 306 18.54 -13.64 5.48
C GLU A 306 17.20 -13.79 6.21
N VAL A 307 16.29 -14.63 5.68
CA VAL A 307 15.00 -14.92 6.32
C VAL A 307 15.22 -15.64 7.65
N ASP A 308 16.08 -16.66 7.67
CA ASP A 308 16.37 -17.41 8.88
C ASP A 308 17.04 -16.56 9.95
N TYR A 309 18.04 -15.76 9.54
CA TYR A 309 18.73 -14.82 10.40
C TYR A 309 17.76 -13.80 11.00
N THR A 310 16.88 -13.23 10.17
CA THR A 310 15.87 -12.25 10.60
C THR A 310 14.91 -12.87 11.60
N ALA A 311 14.43 -14.09 11.34
CA ALA A 311 13.55 -14.81 12.25
C ALA A 311 14.24 -15.10 13.59
N ASP A 312 15.46 -15.62 13.59
CA ASP A 312 16.20 -15.95 14.82
C ASP A 312 16.47 -14.70 15.66
N LYS A 313 16.87 -13.60 15.02
CA LYS A 313 17.05 -12.31 15.71
C LYS A 313 15.73 -11.80 16.28
N CYS A 314 14.64 -11.85 15.51
CA CYS A 314 13.33 -11.43 15.97
C CYS A 314 12.89 -12.23 17.20
N ILE A 315 12.99 -13.55 17.15
CA ILE A 315 12.65 -14.46 18.27
C ILE A 315 13.48 -14.12 19.50
N LYS A 316 14.81 -14.01 19.35
CA LYS A 316 15.72 -13.65 20.45
C LYS A 316 15.36 -12.31 21.10
N HIS A 317 15.12 -11.28 20.29
CA HIS A 317 14.89 -9.94 20.79
C HIS A 317 13.49 -9.77 21.37
N VAL A 318 12.46 -10.37 20.79
CA VAL A 318 11.10 -10.37 21.38
C VAL A 318 11.11 -11.08 22.73
N THR A 319 11.77 -12.24 22.84
CA THR A 319 11.88 -12.97 24.12
C THR A 319 12.53 -12.11 25.19
N ARG A 320 13.68 -11.50 24.88
CA ARG A 320 14.40 -10.61 25.80
C ARG A 320 13.58 -9.36 26.19
N LEU A 321 12.86 -8.75 25.24
CA LEU A 321 12.04 -7.57 25.53
C LEU A 321 10.84 -7.94 26.41
N ARG A 322 10.27 -9.14 26.23
CA ARG A 322 9.22 -9.68 27.10
C ARG A 322 9.71 -9.96 28.52
N GLU A 323 10.93 -10.46 28.70
CA GLU A 323 11.54 -10.66 30.03
C GLU A 323 11.67 -9.36 30.83
N MET A 324 11.74 -8.20 30.17
CA MET A 324 11.82 -6.89 30.81
C MET A 324 10.47 -6.16 30.86
N SER A 325 9.40 -6.77 30.34
CA SER A 325 8.08 -6.13 30.18
C SER A 325 7.18 -6.45 31.37
N PRO A 326 6.78 -5.47 32.19
CA PRO A 326 5.84 -5.70 33.30
C PRO A 326 4.49 -6.24 32.82
N LEU A 327 4.05 -5.83 31.62
CA LEU A 327 2.82 -6.33 31.01
C LEU A 327 2.90 -7.81 30.69
N TRP A 328 4.09 -8.32 30.32
CA TRP A 328 4.29 -9.74 30.06
C TRP A 328 4.28 -10.55 31.35
N GLU A 329 4.92 -10.07 32.41
CA GLU A 329 4.92 -10.68 33.74
C GLU A 329 3.49 -10.87 34.26
N MET A 330 2.67 -9.81 34.23
CA MET A 330 1.25 -9.87 34.62
C MET A 330 0.45 -10.94 33.86
N VAL A 331 0.69 -11.10 32.55
CA VAL A 331 0.01 -12.11 31.73
C VAL A 331 0.47 -13.52 32.05
N GLN A 332 1.76 -13.71 32.38
CA GLN A 332 2.27 -15.01 32.84
C GLN A 332 1.66 -15.41 34.20
N GLU A 333 1.37 -14.43 35.06
CA GLU A 333 0.67 -14.64 36.33
C GLU A 333 -0.85 -14.85 36.17
N GLY A 334 -1.38 -14.74 34.94
CA GLY A 334 -2.80 -14.93 34.64
C GLY A 334 -3.68 -13.70 34.89
N ILE A 335 -3.09 -12.52 35.03
CA ILE A 335 -3.80 -11.26 35.22
C ILE A 335 -4.32 -10.75 33.87
N ASP A 336 -5.62 -10.43 33.80
CA ASP A 336 -6.19 -9.79 32.62
C ASP A 336 -5.88 -8.29 32.62
N ILE A 337 -4.97 -7.87 31.74
CA ILE A 337 -4.55 -6.47 31.59
C ILE A 337 -5.74 -5.54 31.29
N LYS A 338 -6.81 -6.03 30.65
CA LYS A 338 -8.00 -5.22 30.34
C LYS A 338 -8.80 -4.84 31.59
N THR A 339 -8.54 -5.49 32.71
CA THR A 339 -9.20 -5.21 34.00
C THR A 339 -8.46 -4.17 34.85
N ILE A 340 -7.24 -3.79 34.45
CA ILE A 340 -6.41 -2.84 35.17
C ILE A 340 -6.85 -1.41 34.81
N GLN A 341 -7.13 -0.59 35.83
CA GLN A 341 -7.39 0.84 35.65
C GLN A 341 -6.06 1.59 35.51
N TRP A 342 -5.69 1.88 34.26
CA TRP A 342 -4.53 2.71 33.95
C TRP A 342 -4.83 4.18 34.26
N SER A 343 -3.90 4.86 34.96
CA SER A 343 -3.96 6.31 35.13
C SER A 343 -3.74 6.99 33.78
N GLN A 344 -4.77 7.64 33.22
CA GLN A 344 -4.63 8.47 32.02
C GLN A 344 -3.73 9.68 32.35
N HIS A 345 -2.64 9.84 31.60
CA HIS A 345 -1.82 11.05 31.61
C HIS A 345 -2.14 11.93 30.40
#